data_AF-A0A0R2TLF1-F1
#
_entry.id   AF-A0A0R2TLF1-F1
#
_cell.length_a   1.000
_cell.length_b   1.000
_cell.length_c   1.000
_cell.angle_alpha   90.00
_cell.angle_beta   90.00
_cell.angle_gamma   90.00
#
_symmetry.space_group_name_H-M   'P 1'
#
loop_
_entity.id
_entity.type
_entity.pdbx_description
1 polymer ?
#
loop_
_entity_poly.entity_id
_entity_poly.type
_entity_poly.pdbx_seq_one_letter_code
_entity_poly.pdbx_strand_id
1 'polypeptide(L)'
;MSFYMIAGEASGDLLGADLMAGLLRFDPKAQFLGLGGRLMQAQGLQSLFDISELSVMGIAEIAPKYFVLKRRIAQVAADVAARKPDVLITIDSPDFCLRVAKQLRVWGFDIPIIHYVAPSVWAWRPNRAVKMARVVDHVLALLPFEPPLMQAAGLSCDFVGHPIAARTQ
;
A
#
# COMPACT_ATOMS: atom_id res chain seq x y z
N MET A 1 -13.55 -12.11 4.19
CA MET A 1 -12.22 -12.10 3.54
C MET A 1 -11.22 -11.38 4.44
N SER A 2 -9.94 -11.67 4.36
CA SER A 2 -8.88 -11.04 5.15
C SER A 2 -7.97 -10.19 4.27
N PHE A 3 -7.77 -8.93 4.66
CA PHE A 3 -6.95 -7.98 3.96
C PHE A 3 -5.77 -7.58 4.84
N TYR A 4 -4.59 -7.57 4.26
CA TYR A 4 -3.43 -6.93 4.87
C TYR A 4 -3.22 -5.58 4.23
N MET A 5 -3.25 -4.51 5.02
CA MET A 5 -3.18 -3.14 4.52
C MET A 5 -1.92 -2.46 5.03
N ILE A 6 -1.26 -1.67 4.19
CA ILE A 6 -0.05 -0.93 4.57
C ILE A 6 -0.22 0.53 4.16
N ALA A 7 -0.34 1.42 5.15
CA ALA A 7 -0.20 2.86 5.00
C ALA A 7 1.10 3.33 5.69
N GLY A 8 1.89 4.15 4.99
CA GLY A 8 3.16 4.68 5.54
C GLY A 8 3.05 6.04 6.21
N GLU A 9 1.96 6.78 5.95
CA GLU A 9 1.79 8.17 6.34
C GLU A 9 0.31 8.49 6.61
N ALA A 10 0.04 9.66 7.19
CA ALA A 10 -1.32 10.09 7.54
C ALA A 10 -2.27 10.23 6.32
N SER A 11 -1.73 10.61 5.15
CA SER A 11 -2.50 10.63 3.90
C SER A 11 -2.97 9.22 3.52
N GLY A 12 -2.08 8.24 3.61
CA GLY A 12 -2.40 6.82 3.39
C GLY A 12 -3.38 6.25 4.42
N ASP A 13 -3.27 6.65 5.69
CA ASP A 13 -4.21 6.24 6.75
C ASP A 13 -5.64 6.67 6.45
N LEU A 14 -5.81 7.92 5.99
CA LEU A 14 -7.10 8.45 5.59
C LEU A 14 -7.72 7.67 4.42
N LEU A 15 -6.94 7.42 3.38
CA LEU A 15 -7.35 6.65 2.20
C LEU A 15 -7.69 5.21 2.55
N GLY A 16 -6.88 4.60 3.41
CA GLY A 16 -7.08 3.24 3.89
C GLY A 16 -8.36 3.10 4.69
N ALA A 17 -8.66 4.07 5.56
CA ALA A 17 -9.90 4.08 6.33
C ALA A 17 -11.15 4.17 5.43
N ASP A 18 -11.12 5.05 4.42
CA ASP A 18 -12.21 5.17 3.44
C ASP A 18 -12.40 3.86 2.64
N LEU A 19 -11.30 3.22 2.23
CA LEU A 19 -11.32 1.93 1.54
C LEU A 19 -11.88 0.82 2.44
N MET A 20 -11.44 0.72 3.69
CA MET A 20 -11.94 -0.26 4.67
C MET A 20 -13.44 -0.11 4.90
N ALA A 21 -13.92 1.13 5.08
CA ALA A 21 -15.33 1.42 5.23
C ALA A 21 -16.12 1.00 3.97
N GLY A 22 -15.55 1.22 2.79
CA GLY A 22 -16.10 0.73 1.53
C GLY A 22 -16.20 -0.80 1.48
N LEU A 23 -15.13 -1.51 1.82
CA LEU A 23 -15.06 -2.97 1.83
C LEU A 23 -16.06 -3.58 2.83
N LEU A 24 -16.22 -2.99 4.01
CA LEU A 24 -17.18 -3.45 5.02
C LEU A 24 -18.64 -3.36 4.56
N ARG A 25 -18.98 -2.46 3.63
CA ARG A 25 -20.33 -2.44 3.03
C ARG A 25 -20.60 -3.65 2.15
N PHE A 26 -19.56 -4.23 1.54
CA PHE A 26 -19.68 -5.40 0.66
C PHE A 26 -19.48 -6.71 1.42
N ASP A 27 -18.52 -6.75 2.34
CA ASP A 27 -18.26 -7.87 3.25
C ASP A 27 -18.18 -7.37 4.69
N PRO A 28 -19.31 -7.38 5.44
CA PRO A 28 -19.33 -6.95 6.84
C PRO A 28 -18.48 -7.80 7.79
N LYS A 29 -17.98 -8.96 7.34
CA LYS A 29 -17.10 -9.85 8.10
C LYS A 29 -15.64 -9.74 7.65
N ALA A 30 -15.31 -8.76 6.82
CA ALA A 30 -13.94 -8.50 6.40
C ALA A 30 -13.04 -8.27 7.62
N GLN A 31 -11.83 -8.85 7.58
CA GLN A 31 -10.82 -8.69 8.61
C GLN A 31 -9.67 -7.86 8.06
N PHE A 32 -9.17 -6.92 8.87
CA PHE A 32 -8.10 -6.02 8.46
C PHE A 32 -6.90 -6.14 9.41
N LEU A 33 -5.76 -6.46 8.82
CA LEU A 33 -4.47 -6.60 9.49
C LEU A 33 -3.49 -5.63 8.84
N GLY A 34 -2.42 -5.25 9.55
CA GLY A 34 -1.24 -4.70 8.90
C GLY A 34 -0.71 -3.43 9.53
N LEU A 35 -0.56 -2.36 8.77
CA LEU A 35 -0.01 -1.09 9.22
C LEU A 35 -0.93 0.06 8.83
N GLY A 36 -1.42 0.77 9.83
CA GLY A 36 -2.29 1.92 9.65
C GLY A 36 -2.31 2.80 10.87
N GLY A 37 -2.67 4.06 10.65
CA GLY A 37 -2.77 5.05 11.70
C GLY A 37 -4.10 4.94 12.44
N ARG A 38 -4.47 6.03 13.11
CA ARG A 38 -5.64 6.07 13.98
C ARG A 38 -6.95 5.86 13.21
N LEU A 39 -7.03 6.31 11.96
CA LEU A 39 -8.27 6.22 11.18
C LEU A 39 -8.52 4.79 10.72
N MET A 40 -7.50 4.08 10.22
CA MET A 40 -7.64 2.66 9.89
C MET A 40 -7.87 1.82 11.14
N GLN A 41 -7.19 2.11 12.25
CA GLN A 41 -7.43 1.42 13.52
C GLN A 41 -8.87 1.60 14.01
N ALA A 42 -9.46 2.79 13.84
CA ALA A 42 -10.87 3.04 14.16
C ALA A 42 -11.84 2.23 13.27
N GLN A 43 -11.41 1.81 12.08
CA GLN A 43 -12.14 0.88 11.20
C GLN A 43 -11.88 -0.61 11.53
N GLY A 44 -11.16 -0.90 12.62
CA GLY A 44 -10.89 -2.26 13.07
C GLY A 44 -9.57 -2.86 12.59
N LEU A 45 -8.68 -2.08 11.97
CA LEU A 45 -7.34 -2.55 11.61
C LEU A 45 -6.51 -2.83 12.88
N GLN A 46 -5.91 -4.02 12.96
CA GLN A 46 -4.89 -4.32 13.96
C GLN A 46 -3.51 -3.91 13.43
N SER A 47 -3.01 -2.75 13.84
CA SER A 47 -1.70 -2.26 13.41
C SER A 47 -0.55 -3.00 14.10
N LEU A 48 0.44 -3.47 13.34
CA LEU A 48 1.61 -4.19 13.82
C LEU A 48 2.56 -3.30 14.64
N PHE A 49 2.63 -2.02 14.30
CA PHE A 49 3.31 -0.96 15.04
C PHE A 49 2.73 0.41 14.64
N ASP A 50 3.18 1.49 15.29
CA ASP A 50 2.72 2.85 14.99
C ASP A 50 3.31 3.35 13.66
N ILE A 51 2.47 3.83 12.73
CA ILE A 51 2.92 4.31 11.42
C ILE A 51 3.84 5.53 11.51
N SER A 52 3.82 6.29 12.59
CA SER A 52 4.74 7.42 12.82
C SER A 52 6.20 6.97 12.82
N GLU A 53 6.48 5.70 13.12
CA GLU A 53 7.80 5.10 13.00
C GLU A 53 8.34 5.09 11.57
N LEU A 54 7.45 5.10 10.56
CA LEU A 54 7.81 5.20 9.15
C LEU A 54 8.00 6.67 8.73
N SER A 55 7.19 7.59 9.26
CA SER A 55 7.22 9.02 8.91
C SER A 55 8.50 9.75 9.39
N VAL A 56 9.10 9.32 10.51
CA VAL A 56 10.35 9.90 11.05
C VAL A 56 11.57 9.67 10.13
N MET A 57 11.43 8.81 9.12
CA MET A 57 12.49 8.49 8.18
C MET A 57 12.69 9.53 7.06
N GLY A 58 11.74 10.47 6.87
CA GLY A 58 11.79 11.47 5.79
C GLY A 58 12.69 12.70 6.04
N ILE A 59 13.07 12.96 7.29
CA ILE A 59 13.83 14.16 7.69
C ILE A 59 15.21 13.72 8.23
N ALA A 60 16.23 13.85 7.38
CA ALA A 60 17.68 13.83 7.59
C ALA A 60 18.29 12.92 8.69
N GLU A 61 19.01 11.85 8.27
CA GLU A 61 20.27 11.24 8.79
C GLU A 61 20.39 9.81 8.22
N ILE A 62 21.15 9.65 7.13
CA ILE A 62 20.88 8.64 6.08
C ILE A 62 21.35 7.21 6.41
N ALA A 63 22.35 7.01 7.27
CA ALA A 63 22.92 5.67 7.50
C ALA A 63 22.15 4.80 8.53
N PRO A 64 21.91 5.25 9.79
CA PRO A 64 21.26 4.41 10.79
C PRO A 64 19.78 4.13 10.44
N LYS A 65 19.09 5.10 9.82
CA LYS A 65 17.67 4.97 9.45
C LYS A 65 17.44 3.93 8.35
N TYR A 66 18.42 3.66 7.47
CA TYR A 66 18.30 2.61 6.45
C TYR A 66 18.20 1.21 7.06
N PHE A 67 18.97 0.91 8.11
CA PHE A 67 18.90 -0.39 8.79
C PHE A 67 17.55 -0.59 9.49
N VAL A 68 17.03 0.47 10.11
CA VAL A 68 15.68 0.45 10.71
C VAL A 68 14.63 0.21 9.64
N LEU A 69 14.68 0.93 8.52
CA LEU A 69 13.78 0.73 7.39
C LEU A 69 13.82 -0.72 6.88
N LYS A 70 15.02 -1.27 6.65
CA LYS A 70 15.20 -2.66 6.20
C LYS A 70 14.63 -3.65 7.20
N ARG A 71 14.83 -3.42 8.50
CA ARG A 71 14.25 -4.24 9.57
C ARG A 71 12.72 -4.17 9.55
N ARG A 72 12.13 -2.97 9.41
CA ARG A 72 10.68 -2.79 9.33
C ARG A 72 10.09 -3.45 8.09
N ILE A 73 10.73 -3.35 6.93
CA ILE A 73 10.34 -4.08 5.71
C ILE A 73 10.30 -5.59 5.97
N ALA A 74 11.38 -6.15 6.54
CA ALA A 74 11.46 -7.58 6.83
C ALA A 74 10.42 -8.01 7.87
N GLN A 75 10.17 -7.19 8.89
CA GLN A 75 9.18 -7.46 9.91
C GLN A 75 7.76 -7.50 9.34
N VAL A 76 7.39 -6.54 8.49
CA VAL A 76 6.07 -6.52 7.84
C VAL A 76 5.92 -7.69 6.90
N ALA A 77 6.92 -7.95 6.05
CA ALA A 77 6.87 -9.11 5.16
C ALA A 77 6.70 -10.42 5.94
N ALA A 78 7.39 -10.57 7.09
CA ALA A 78 7.26 -11.74 7.94
C ALA A 78 5.87 -11.86 8.57
N ASP A 79 5.26 -10.74 8.98
CA ASP A 79 3.91 -10.74 9.53
C ASP A 79 2.87 -11.05 8.44
N VAL A 80 2.98 -10.49 7.23
CA VAL A 80 2.13 -10.89 6.08
C VAL A 80 2.23 -12.40 5.83
N ALA A 81 3.47 -12.92 5.77
CA ALA A 81 3.73 -14.34 5.55
C ALA A 81 3.15 -15.24 6.65
N ALA A 82 3.18 -14.80 7.90
CA ALA A 82 2.64 -15.52 9.04
C ALA A 82 1.10 -15.49 9.08
N ARG A 83 0.51 -14.33 8.77
CA ARG A 83 -0.95 -14.12 8.80
C ARG A 83 -1.65 -14.72 7.59
N LYS A 84 -0.97 -14.85 6.45
CA LYS A 84 -1.50 -15.38 5.18
C LYS A 84 -2.85 -14.74 4.78
N PRO A 85 -2.87 -13.40 4.59
CA PRO A 85 -4.09 -12.71 4.16
C PRO A 85 -4.50 -13.15 2.75
N ASP A 86 -5.78 -12.95 2.41
CA ASP A 86 -6.28 -13.22 1.05
C ASP A 86 -5.78 -12.19 0.03
N VAL A 87 -5.56 -10.94 0.46
CA VAL A 87 -5.08 -9.83 -0.38
C VAL A 87 -4.16 -8.90 0.41
N LEU A 88 -3.08 -8.45 -0.21
CA LEU A 88 -2.25 -7.35 0.27
C LEU A 88 -2.62 -6.06 -0.46
N ILE A 89 -3.00 -5.02 0.28
CA ILE A 89 -3.27 -3.68 -0.24
C ILE A 89 -2.23 -2.72 0.33
N THR A 90 -1.42 -2.14 -0.54
CA THR A 90 -0.45 -1.11 -0.17
C THR A 90 -0.97 0.25 -0.57
N ILE A 91 -0.80 1.27 0.27
CA ILE A 91 -1.38 2.60 0.09
C ILE A 91 -0.25 3.62 0.13
N ASP A 92 0.02 4.23 -1.02
CA ASP A 92 1.11 5.20 -1.19
C ASP A 92 2.47 4.63 -0.69
N SER A 93 3.42 5.50 -0.36
CA SER A 93 4.75 5.18 0.19
C SER A 93 5.48 4.07 -0.61
N PRO A 94 5.61 4.21 -1.95
CA PRO A 94 6.10 3.13 -2.83
C PRO A 94 7.49 2.62 -2.45
N ASP A 95 8.36 3.47 -1.90
CA ASP A 95 9.71 3.07 -1.47
C ASP A 95 9.71 2.06 -0.31
N PHE A 96 8.67 2.04 0.52
CA PHE A 96 8.46 1.03 1.56
C PHE A 96 7.63 -0.14 1.02
N CYS A 97 6.45 0.17 0.50
CA CYS A 97 5.45 -0.80 0.06
C CYS A 97 5.97 -1.76 -1.02
N LEU A 98 6.64 -1.23 -2.05
CA LEU A 98 7.16 -2.08 -3.14
C LEU A 98 8.34 -2.94 -2.68
N ARG A 99 9.08 -2.52 -1.64
CA ARG A 99 10.13 -3.36 -1.06
C ARG A 99 9.56 -4.50 -0.22
N VAL A 100 8.46 -4.27 0.50
CA VAL A 100 7.70 -5.35 1.17
C VAL A 100 7.16 -6.33 0.14
N ALA A 101 6.47 -5.84 -0.90
CA ALA A 101 5.94 -6.68 -1.98
C ALA A 101 7.05 -7.49 -2.65
N LYS A 102 8.18 -6.85 -2.99
CA LYS A 102 9.34 -7.54 -3.55
C LYS A 102 9.88 -8.63 -2.62
N GLN A 103 9.97 -8.36 -1.32
CA GLN A 103 10.45 -9.33 -0.34
C GLN A 103 9.54 -10.57 -0.30
N LEU A 104 8.22 -10.37 -0.32
CA LEU A 104 7.23 -11.45 -0.36
C LEU A 104 7.37 -12.30 -1.63
N ARG A 105 7.50 -11.66 -2.81
CA ARG A 105 7.73 -12.38 -4.07
C ARG A 105 9.02 -13.20 -4.03
N VAL A 106 10.11 -12.64 -3.48
CA VAL A 106 11.39 -13.36 -3.29
C VAL A 106 11.24 -14.57 -2.36
N TRP A 107 10.39 -14.47 -1.34
CA TRP A 107 10.08 -15.58 -0.44
C TRP A 107 9.07 -16.59 -1.01
N GLY A 108 8.64 -16.42 -2.26
CA GLY A 108 7.71 -17.32 -2.93
C GLY A 108 6.25 -17.15 -2.48
N PHE A 109 5.91 -16.04 -1.83
CA PHE A 109 4.51 -15.74 -1.50
C PHE A 109 3.79 -15.18 -2.72
N ASP A 110 2.71 -15.88 -3.11
CA ASP A 110 1.89 -15.54 -4.27
C ASP A 110 0.46 -15.17 -3.84
N ILE A 111 0.36 -14.04 -3.13
CA ILE A 111 -0.93 -13.42 -2.80
C ILE A 111 -1.18 -12.27 -3.79
N PRO A 112 -2.45 -11.96 -4.10
CA PRO A 112 -2.80 -10.75 -4.83
C PRO A 112 -2.27 -9.49 -4.12
N ILE A 113 -1.52 -8.66 -4.83
CA ILE A 113 -0.95 -7.40 -4.36
C ILE A 113 -1.56 -6.25 -5.16
N ILE A 114 -2.33 -5.42 -4.47
CA ILE A 114 -2.94 -4.21 -5.01
C ILE A 114 -2.20 -2.99 -4.46
N HIS A 115 -1.85 -2.04 -5.32
CA HIS A 115 -1.28 -0.76 -4.92
C HIS A 115 -2.29 0.36 -5.13
N TYR A 116 -2.71 1.00 -4.05
CA TYR A 116 -3.59 2.15 -4.04
C TYR A 116 -2.78 3.44 -4.01
N VAL A 117 -3.11 4.37 -4.91
CA VAL A 117 -2.37 5.60 -5.23
C VAL A 117 -1.16 5.29 -6.11
N ALA A 118 -1.35 5.46 -7.41
CA ALA A 118 -0.23 5.49 -8.33
C ALA A 118 0.69 6.68 -7.96
N PRO A 119 2.00 6.47 -7.78
CA PRO A 119 2.89 7.58 -7.52
C PRO A 119 3.03 8.43 -8.80
N SER A 120 2.30 9.55 -8.90
CA SER A 120 2.18 10.32 -10.16
C SER A 120 3.52 10.83 -10.73
N VAL A 121 4.60 10.90 -9.94
CA VAL A 121 5.98 11.15 -10.43
C VAL A 121 6.50 10.03 -11.35
N TRP A 122 5.90 8.84 -11.28
CA TRP A 122 6.28 7.68 -12.06
C TRP A 122 5.67 7.69 -13.46
N ALA A 123 4.65 8.52 -13.70
CA ALA A 123 4.09 8.78 -15.02
C ALA A 123 5.17 9.22 -16.04
N TRP A 124 6.23 9.89 -15.57
CA TRP A 124 7.36 10.37 -16.38
C TRP A 124 8.60 9.45 -16.30
N ARG A 125 8.52 8.32 -15.58
CA ARG A 125 9.65 7.40 -15.34
C ARG A 125 9.28 5.96 -15.67
N PRO A 126 9.25 5.57 -16.97
CA PRO A 126 8.76 4.26 -17.41
C PRO A 126 9.49 3.08 -16.74
N ASN A 127 10.79 3.20 -16.50
CA ASN A 127 11.59 2.19 -15.80
C ASN A 127 11.10 1.88 -14.38
N ARG A 128 10.41 2.81 -13.72
CA ARG A 128 9.85 2.57 -12.38
C ARG A 128 8.52 1.82 -12.46
N ALA A 129 7.63 2.19 -13.39
CA ALA A 129 6.39 1.45 -13.63
C ALA A 129 6.66 -0.03 -13.96
N VAL A 130 7.64 -0.31 -14.83
CA VAL A 130 8.07 -1.69 -15.15
C VAL A 130 8.61 -2.45 -13.94
N LYS A 131 9.26 -1.77 -12.98
CA LYS A 131 9.72 -2.42 -11.74
C LYS A 131 8.56 -2.76 -10.81
N MET A 132 7.53 -1.91 -10.75
CA MET A 132 6.32 -2.18 -9.98
C MET A 132 5.53 -3.35 -10.58
N ALA A 133 5.45 -3.44 -11.91
CA ALA A 133 4.80 -4.53 -12.64
C ALA A 133 5.35 -5.94 -12.30
N ARG A 134 6.54 -6.03 -11.71
CA ARG A 134 7.14 -7.31 -11.30
C ARG A 134 6.67 -7.78 -9.92
N VAL A 135 6.05 -6.92 -9.13
CA VAL A 135 5.76 -7.19 -7.72
C VAL A 135 4.34 -6.79 -7.30
N VAL A 136 3.60 -6.05 -8.13
CA VAL A 136 2.22 -5.64 -7.93
C VAL A 136 1.38 -6.22 -9.06
N ASP A 137 0.15 -6.63 -8.76
CA ASP A 137 -0.75 -7.23 -9.75
C ASP A 137 -1.77 -6.22 -10.29
N HIS A 138 -2.19 -5.27 -9.45
CA HIS A 138 -3.18 -4.25 -9.80
C HIS A 138 -2.90 -2.90 -9.14
N VAL A 139 -3.26 -1.81 -9.83
CA VAL A 139 -3.14 -0.44 -9.32
C VAL A 139 -4.49 0.25 -9.28
N LEU A 140 -4.81 0.89 -8.16
CA LEU A 140 -5.96 1.79 -8.05
C LEU A 140 -5.46 3.23 -8.20
N ALA A 141 -5.69 3.80 -9.39
CA ALA A 141 -5.23 5.13 -9.79
C ALA A 141 -6.19 6.24 -9.34
N LEU A 142 -5.62 7.38 -8.96
CA LEU A 142 -6.40 8.56 -8.53
C LEU A 142 -6.67 9.53 -9.68
N LEU A 143 -5.89 9.46 -10.76
CA LEU A 143 -5.98 10.39 -11.89
C LEU A 143 -6.28 9.63 -13.19
N PRO A 144 -7.13 10.18 -14.08
CA PRO A 144 -7.62 9.46 -15.26
C PRO A 144 -6.55 9.16 -16.32
N PHE A 145 -5.41 9.84 -16.29
CA PHE A 145 -4.28 9.59 -17.21
C PHE A 145 -3.35 8.46 -16.74
N GLU A 146 -3.47 7.99 -15.50
CA GLU A 146 -2.57 6.99 -14.92
C GLU A 146 -2.82 5.56 -15.43
N PRO A 147 -4.07 5.08 -15.64
CA PRO A 147 -4.30 3.72 -16.11
C PRO A 147 -3.62 3.37 -17.44
N PRO A 148 -3.68 4.19 -18.51
CA PRO A 148 -2.98 3.89 -19.76
C PRO A 148 -1.47 3.71 -19.58
N LEU A 149 -0.85 4.46 -18.67
CA LEU A 149 0.59 4.38 -18.39
C LEU A 149 0.96 3.09 -17.65
N MET A 150 0.14 2.66 -16.70
CA MET A 150 0.35 1.41 -15.97
C MET A 150 0.11 0.20 -16.88
N GLN A 151 -0.93 0.24 -17.70
CA GLN A 151 -1.23 -0.80 -18.69
C GLN A 151 -0.10 -0.95 -19.72
N ALA A 152 0.48 0.16 -20.19
CA ALA A 152 1.66 0.12 -21.07
C ALA A 152 2.89 -0.52 -20.40
N ALA A 153 2.98 -0.51 -19.07
CA ALA A 153 4.01 -1.19 -18.30
C ALA A 153 3.66 -2.65 -17.94
N GLY A 154 2.50 -3.16 -18.38
CA GLY A 154 2.03 -4.52 -18.13
C GLY A 154 1.24 -4.70 -16.83
N LEU A 155 0.80 -3.62 -16.18
CA LEU A 155 -0.02 -3.65 -14.97
C LEU A 155 -1.50 -3.48 -15.29
N SER A 156 -2.35 -4.26 -14.63
CA SER A 156 -3.77 -3.93 -14.57
C SER A 156 -3.96 -2.69 -13.69
N CYS A 157 -4.86 -1.79 -14.09
CA CYS A 157 -5.03 -0.51 -13.40
C CYS A 157 -6.43 0.06 -13.65
N ASP A 158 -7.12 0.43 -12.57
CA ASP A 158 -8.44 1.07 -12.60
C ASP A 158 -8.36 2.48 -12.02
N PHE A 159 -9.06 3.42 -12.65
CA PHE A 159 -9.25 4.77 -12.12
C PHE A 159 -10.39 4.77 -11.11
N VAL A 160 -10.08 5.09 -9.85
CA VAL A 160 -11.04 5.09 -8.73
C VAL A 160 -11.46 6.49 -8.27
N GLY A 161 -10.98 7.53 -8.95
CA GLY A 161 -11.25 8.92 -8.60
C GLY A 161 -10.39 9.45 -7.45
N HIS A 162 -10.31 10.78 -7.34
CA HIS A 162 -9.54 11.43 -6.27
C HIS A 162 -10.44 11.75 -5.08
N PRO A 163 -10.13 11.28 -3.86
CA PRO A 163 -11.01 11.44 -2.69
C PRO A 163 -11.25 12.89 -2.25
N ILE A 164 -10.41 13.85 -2.67
CA ILE A 164 -10.65 15.27 -2.44
C ILE A 164 -11.92 15.72 -3.21
N ALA A 165 -12.14 15.20 -4.42
CA ALA A 165 -13.33 15.52 -5.20
C ALA A 165 -14.62 14.99 -4.54
N ALA A 166 -14.54 13.86 -3.82
CA ALA A 166 -15.68 13.24 -3.15
C ALA A 166 -16.06 13.90 -1.81
N ARG A 167 -15.17 14.69 -1.19
CA ARG A 167 -15.39 15.33 0.12
C ARG A 167 -16.06 16.71 0.04
N THR A 168 -16.41 17.16 -1.16
CA THR A 168 -17.01 18.49 -1.40
C THR A 168 -18.54 18.47 -1.53
N GLN A 169 -19.21 17.46 -0.97
CA GLN A 169 -20.67 17.33 -0.96
C GLN A 169 -21.19 17.11 0.45
#